data_AF-A0AAX0ZE97-F1
#
_entry.id   AF-A0AAX0ZE97-F1
#
_cell.length_a   1.000
_cell.length_b   1.000
_cell.length_c   1.000
_cell.angle_alpha   90.00
_cell.angle_beta   90.00
_cell.angle_gamma   90.00
#
_symmetry.space_group_name_H-M   'P 1'
#
loop_
_entity.id
_entity.type
_entity.pdbx_description
1 polymer ?
#
loop_
_entity_poly.entity_id
_entity_poly.type
_entity_poly.pdbx_seq_one_letter_code
_entity_poly.pdbx_strand_id
1 'polypeptide(L)'
;MLGNNGPGQGAFYRGAGYLQLTGKNNYRSFASYINDNNVLTKGYSYVSKTYPWESAAWFFSIHSNANTLAGNGATVEEITRIINGGYNALEKRRSAYQRAKSIFNSSNIYDSLSDTGYNPDSKVSDWMKTDSGVTFRYENGVFNVTKKDGVAVYGYPDNDGKMLDKLKVNDTVTYDYKYVNDGYVWISYVKNNKRYYAQVGFSDNHTSFKPQTQPFGNFNKVNIENLSYSDTIFDKNAKMRQWRQTDSGITFRNEMGRFKVTKDSGVAIYSEPNNDGKQFDTLKKGQYLIYDYKYVNDGYVWIGFEKNGKRYYAQTGFSDGKNNYKPNSDIFGVFF
;
A
#
# COMPACT_ATOMS: atom_id res chain seq x y z
N MET A 1 5.37 7.13 47.89
CA MET A 1 6.49 8.12 47.99
C MET A 1 7.74 7.55 47.33
N LEU A 2 8.58 8.39 46.73
CA LEU A 2 9.77 7.98 45.95
C LEU A 2 10.92 7.37 46.79
N GLY A 3 10.91 7.56 48.12
CA GLY A 3 11.84 6.91 49.05
C GLY A 3 13.24 7.53 49.10
N ASN A 4 13.43 8.71 48.51
CA ASN A 4 14.68 9.46 48.53
C ASN A 4 14.78 10.25 49.85
N ASN A 5 15.41 9.67 50.88
CA ASN A 5 15.43 10.23 52.23
C ASN A 5 16.82 10.76 52.65
N GLY A 6 17.83 10.65 51.77
CA GLY A 6 19.19 11.11 52.04
C GLY A 6 19.71 12.13 51.00
N PRO A 7 20.72 12.94 51.36
CA PRO A 7 21.33 13.89 50.44
C PRO A 7 21.85 13.20 49.17
N GLY A 8 21.66 13.84 48.02
CA GLY A 8 22.11 13.33 46.72
C GLY A 8 21.28 12.17 46.13
N GLN A 9 20.37 11.54 46.89
CA GLN A 9 19.58 10.40 46.39
C GLN A 9 18.63 10.79 45.25
N GLY A 10 18.13 12.03 45.23
CA GLY A 10 17.33 12.53 44.11
C GLY A 10 18.09 12.54 42.78
N ALA A 11 19.36 12.96 42.79
CA ALA A 11 20.22 12.94 41.60
C ALA A 11 20.65 11.51 41.22
N PHE A 12 20.88 10.66 42.22
CA PHE A 12 21.36 9.30 42.03
C PHE A 12 20.28 8.35 41.46
N TYR A 13 19.03 8.48 41.94
CA TYR A 13 17.86 7.70 41.51
C TYR A 13 16.91 8.51 40.61
N ARG A 14 17.46 9.40 39.79
CA ARG A 14 16.70 10.17 38.79
C ARG A 14 16.16 9.28 37.67
N GLY A 15 15.26 9.82 36.86
CA GLY A 15 14.63 9.09 35.75
C GLY A 15 15.62 8.43 34.80
N ALA A 16 15.45 7.12 34.57
CA ALA A 16 16.22 6.33 33.61
C ALA A 16 15.31 5.39 32.81
N GLY A 17 15.77 4.97 31.62
CA GLY A 17 15.03 4.09 30.71
C GLY A 17 14.04 4.82 29.80
N TYR A 18 13.40 4.08 28.89
CA TYR A 18 12.45 4.63 27.92
C TYR A 18 11.11 5.05 28.56
N LEU A 19 10.74 4.41 29.66
CA LEU A 19 9.75 4.89 30.61
C LEU A 19 10.47 5.18 31.92
N GLN A 20 10.39 6.41 32.41
CA GLN A 20 11.26 6.88 33.47
C GLN A 20 11.05 6.12 34.79
N LEU A 21 11.98 5.22 35.10
CA LEU A 21 12.12 4.65 36.44
C LEU A 21 12.73 5.72 37.35
N THR A 22 11.95 6.20 38.33
CA THR A 22 12.36 7.32 39.19
C THR A 22 12.14 6.99 40.66
N GLY A 23 13.10 7.35 41.51
CA GLY A 23 13.03 7.22 42.97
C GLY A 23 13.55 5.90 43.50
N LYS A 24 14.24 5.95 44.64
CA LYS A 24 14.91 4.81 45.28
C LYS A 24 14.00 3.60 45.49
N ASN A 25 12.73 3.81 45.85
CA ASN A 25 11.79 2.71 46.06
C ASN A 25 11.52 1.91 44.77
N ASN A 26 11.41 2.61 43.63
CA ASN A 26 11.17 1.98 42.34
C ASN A 26 12.44 1.28 41.84
N TYR A 27 13.61 1.88 42.02
CA TYR A 27 14.90 1.24 41.75
C TYR A 27 15.10 -0.03 42.58
N ARG A 28 14.73 -0.02 43.87
CA ARG A 28 14.81 -1.21 44.74
C ARG A 28 13.88 -2.32 44.28
N SER A 29 12.65 -1.98 43.91
CA SER A 29 11.66 -2.95 43.43
C SER A 29 12.10 -3.58 42.10
N PHE A 30 12.65 -2.78 41.19
CA PHE A 30 13.20 -3.27 39.93
C PHE A 30 14.48 -4.11 40.13
N ALA A 31 15.40 -3.68 41.00
CA ALA A 31 16.61 -4.43 41.36
C ALA A 31 16.28 -5.82 41.89
N SER A 32 15.25 -5.91 42.74
CA SER A 32 14.76 -7.19 43.25
C SER A 32 14.13 -8.07 42.16
N TYR A 33 13.38 -7.48 41.23
CA TYR A 33 12.76 -8.21 40.13
C TYR A 33 13.80 -8.82 39.18
N ILE A 34 14.81 -8.05 38.81
CA ILE A 34 15.86 -8.49 37.87
C ILE A 34 17.00 -9.24 38.58
N ASN A 35 16.96 -9.30 39.92
CA ASN A 35 18.00 -9.86 40.79
C ASN A 35 19.41 -9.27 40.51
N ASP A 36 19.50 -7.94 40.39
CA ASP A 36 20.76 -7.24 40.19
C ASP A 36 20.88 -6.00 41.08
N ASN A 37 21.78 -6.10 42.06
CA ASN A 37 22.02 -5.03 43.02
C ASN A 37 22.79 -3.83 42.40
N ASN A 38 23.39 -3.96 41.22
CA ASN A 38 24.03 -2.84 40.52
C ASN A 38 23.04 -1.73 40.20
N VAL A 39 21.76 -2.05 40.04
CA VAL A 39 20.66 -1.06 39.92
C VAL A 39 20.65 -0.10 41.11
N LEU A 40 20.93 -0.60 42.32
CA LEU A 40 20.98 0.20 43.54
C LEU A 40 22.33 0.86 43.79
N THR A 41 23.44 0.23 43.41
CA THR A 41 24.78 0.74 43.70
C THR A 41 25.34 1.67 42.62
N LYS A 42 24.78 1.64 41.39
CA LYS A 42 25.21 2.48 40.26
C LYS A 42 24.09 3.41 39.73
N GLY A 43 22.86 3.22 40.21
CA GLY A 43 21.73 4.13 40.00
C GLY A 43 21.39 4.38 38.53
N TYR A 44 20.95 5.60 38.22
CA TYR A 44 20.39 5.94 36.91
C TYR A 44 21.31 5.63 35.73
N SER A 45 22.62 5.82 35.91
CA SER A 45 23.62 5.66 34.85
C SER A 45 23.75 4.21 34.37
N TYR A 46 23.46 3.27 35.26
CA TYR A 46 23.51 1.85 34.96
C TYR A 46 22.20 1.38 34.35
N VAL A 47 21.06 1.78 34.93
CA VAL A 47 19.74 1.44 34.38
C VAL A 47 19.56 1.97 32.95
N SER A 48 19.99 3.19 32.65
CA SER A 48 19.85 3.77 31.31
C SER A 48 20.71 3.09 30.24
N LYS A 49 21.83 2.45 30.64
CA LYS A 49 22.74 1.77 29.72
C LYS A 49 22.45 0.28 29.59
N THR A 50 22.11 -0.36 30.71
CA THR A 50 22.04 -1.82 30.80
C THR A 50 20.61 -2.33 30.72
N TYR A 51 19.62 -1.58 31.23
CA TYR A 51 18.22 -2.02 31.29
C TYR A 51 17.20 -0.97 30.81
N PRO A 52 17.45 -0.22 29.72
CA PRO A 52 16.54 0.87 29.35
C PRO A 52 15.16 0.38 28.89
N TRP A 53 15.08 -0.83 28.31
CA TRP A 53 13.83 -1.45 27.87
C TRP A 53 13.17 -2.29 28.97
N GLU A 54 13.97 -3.09 29.67
CA GLU A 54 13.52 -4.01 30.72
C GLU A 54 12.90 -3.26 31.89
N SER A 55 13.51 -2.13 32.29
CA SER A 55 12.93 -1.25 33.33
C SER A 55 11.57 -0.67 32.91
N ALA A 56 11.43 -0.29 31.64
CA ALA A 56 10.19 0.22 31.09
C ALA A 56 9.10 -0.86 31.00
N ALA A 57 9.45 -2.05 30.49
CA ALA A 57 8.56 -3.19 30.37
C ALA A 57 8.10 -3.69 31.74
N TRP A 58 9.01 -3.81 32.71
CA TRP A 58 8.66 -4.16 34.10
C TRP A 58 7.72 -3.13 34.72
N PHE A 59 8.01 -1.84 34.57
CA PHE A 59 7.18 -0.80 35.17
C PHE A 59 5.76 -0.84 34.57
N PHE A 60 5.65 -0.93 33.25
CA PHE A 60 4.38 -0.99 32.55
C PHE A 60 3.59 -2.26 32.89
N SER A 61 4.22 -3.44 32.81
CA SER A 61 3.50 -4.71 32.93
C SER A 61 3.25 -5.13 34.37
N ILE A 62 4.22 -4.92 35.26
CA ILE A 62 4.21 -5.50 36.60
C ILE A 62 3.95 -4.44 37.65
N HIS A 63 4.76 -3.36 37.67
CA HIS A 63 4.64 -2.36 38.72
C HIS A 63 3.32 -1.58 38.69
N SER A 64 2.87 -1.21 37.48
CA SER A 64 1.63 -0.45 37.26
C SER A 64 0.44 -1.31 36.84
N ASN A 65 0.66 -2.61 36.57
CA ASN A 65 -0.34 -3.55 36.06
C ASN A 65 -1.03 -3.08 34.74
N ALA A 66 -0.41 -2.16 34.00
CA ALA A 66 -1.01 -1.55 32.82
C ALA A 66 -1.22 -2.54 31.68
N ASN A 67 -0.35 -3.55 31.55
CA ASN A 67 -0.48 -4.58 30.52
C ASN A 67 -1.74 -5.45 30.71
N THR A 68 -2.01 -5.89 31.93
CA THR A 68 -3.22 -6.65 32.26
C THR A 68 -4.49 -5.82 32.02
N LEU A 69 -4.47 -4.55 32.44
CA LEU A 69 -5.60 -3.64 32.24
C LEU A 69 -5.85 -3.39 30.75
N ALA A 70 -4.80 -3.17 29.97
CA ALA A 70 -4.93 -3.03 28.51
C ALA A 70 -5.50 -4.32 27.87
N GLY A 71 -5.06 -5.49 28.31
CA GLY A 71 -5.62 -6.79 27.89
C GLY A 71 -7.11 -6.96 28.22
N ASN A 72 -7.58 -6.31 29.29
CA ASN A 72 -8.98 -6.31 29.71
C ASN A 72 -9.79 -5.12 29.15
N GLY A 73 -9.26 -4.40 28.15
CA GLY A 73 -9.99 -3.36 27.43
C GLY A 73 -9.82 -1.94 27.98
N ALA A 74 -8.85 -1.69 28.86
CA ALA A 74 -8.56 -0.33 29.31
C ALA A 74 -8.14 0.57 28.14
N THR A 75 -8.65 1.80 28.17
CA THR A 75 -8.46 2.84 27.16
C THR A 75 -7.07 3.48 27.26
N VAL A 76 -6.65 4.20 26.20
CA VAL A 76 -5.37 4.93 26.19
C VAL A 76 -5.31 5.97 27.31
N GLU A 77 -6.45 6.56 27.64
CA GLU A 77 -6.67 7.56 28.68
C GLU A 77 -6.43 6.96 30.07
N GLU A 78 -7.03 5.80 30.34
CA GLU A 78 -6.88 5.07 31.59
C GLU A 78 -5.42 4.64 31.79
N ILE A 79 -4.81 4.05 30.77
CA ILE A 79 -3.40 3.67 30.80
C ILE A 79 -2.49 4.89 30.95
N THR A 80 -2.78 6.00 30.27
CA THR A 80 -2.01 7.23 30.38
C THR A 80 -2.06 7.80 31.79
N ARG A 81 -3.25 7.83 32.42
CA ARG A 81 -3.39 8.30 33.79
C ARG A 81 -2.61 7.44 34.78
N ILE A 82 -2.65 6.11 34.61
CA ILE A 82 -1.91 5.16 35.46
C ILE A 82 -0.40 5.38 35.35
N ILE A 83 0.11 5.46 34.12
CA ILE A 83 1.56 5.52 33.87
C ILE A 83 2.13 6.90 34.18
N ASN A 84 1.38 7.97 33.89
CA ASN A 84 1.89 9.34 33.91
C ASN A 84 1.35 10.17 35.09
N GLY A 85 0.40 9.62 35.87
CA GLY A 85 -0.27 10.36 36.95
C GLY A 85 -1.21 11.47 36.47
N GLY A 86 -1.49 11.55 35.16
CA GLY A 86 -2.29 12.59 34.53
C GLY A 86 -2.23 12.50 33.00
N TYR A 87 -2.88 13.42 32.29
CA TYR A 87 -3.11 13.32 30.84
C TYR A 87 -2.10 14.06 29.95
N ASN A 88 -0.92 14.40 30.47
CA ASN A 88 0.09 15.11 29.68
C ASN A 88 0.49 14.29 28.43
N ALA A 89 0.48 14.95 27.28
CA ALA A 89 0.73 14.36 25.96
C ALA A 89 -0.23 13.22 25.53
N LEU A 90 -1.46 13.19 26.06
CA LEU A 90 -2.48 12.18 25.72
C LEU A 90 -2.71 12.05 24.21
N GLU A 91 -2.84 13.15 23.46
CA GLU A 91 -3.05 13.09 22.00
C GLU A 91 -1.90 12.41 21.25
N LYS A 92 -0.66 12.65 21.69
CA LYS A 92 0.52 11.99 21.11
C LYS A 92 0.47 10.48 21.38
N ARG A 93 0.02 10.07 22.57
CA ARG A 93 -0.16 8.66 22.94
C ARG A 93 -1.30 8.01 22.16
N ARG A 94 -2.44 8.69 21.98
CA ARG A 94 -3.55 8.25 21.11
C ARG A 94 -3.05 8.01 19.68
N SER A 95 -2.35 8.98 19.12
CA SER A 95 -1.80 8.89 17.75
C SER A 95 -0.81 7.73 17.60
N ALA A 96 0.11 7.57 18.56
CA ALA A 96 1.06 6.45 18.58
C ALA A 96 0.35 5.09 18.72
N TYR A 97 -0.64 4.98 19.60
CA TYR A 97 -1.44 3.78 19.78
C TYR A 97 -2.21 3.41 18.51
N GLN A 98 -2.87 4.38 17.85
CA GLN A 98 -3.58 4.12 16.59
C GLN A 98 -2.63 3.66 15.49
N ARG A 99 -1.43 4.25 15.40
CA ARG A 99 -0.39 3.79 14.47
C ARG A 99 0.06 2.36 14.81
N ALA A 100 0.37 2.07 16.07
CA ALA A 100 0.73 0.72 16.49
C ALA A 100 -0.39 -0.29 16.20
N LYS A 101 -1.64 0.04 16.53
CA LYS A 101 -2.82 -0.75 16.22
C LYS A 101 -2.96 -0.99 14.73
N SER A 102 -2.70 -0.01 13.85
CA SER A 102 -2.72 -0.25 12.39
C SER A 102 -1.66 -1.26 11.91
N ILE A 103 -0.53 -1.38 12.61
CA ILE A 103 0.58 -2.29 12.30
C ILE A 103 0.35 -3.69 12.90
N PHE A 104 -0.19 -3.76 14.12
CA PHE A 104 -0.43 -5.04 14.81
C PHE A 104 -1.81 -5.63 14.49
N ASN A 105 -2.82 -4.82 14.14
CA ASN A 105 -4.06 -5.31 13.56
C ASN A 105 -3.92 -5.68 12.08
N SER A 106 -2.81 -5.34 11.42
CA SER A 106 -2.47 -5.96 10.12
C SER A 106 -1.94 -7.39 10.28
N SER A 107 -1.89 -7.93 11.51
CA SER A 107 -1.43 -9.29 11.83
C SER A 107 -2.53 -10.32 12.11
N ASN A 108 -3.82 -9.97 12.14
CA ASN A 108 -4.91 -10.96 12.15
C ASN A 108 -5.41 -11.26 10.73
N ILE A 109 -4.54 -11.87 9.92
CA ILE A 109 -4.92 -12.53 8.66
C ILE A 109 -5.86 -13.75 8.87
N TYR A 110 -6.15 -14.10 10.13
CA TYR A 110 -7.02 -15.21 10.54
C TYR A 110 -8.49 -14.84 10.82
N ASP A 111 -8.85 -13.56 10.92
CA ASP A 111 -10.25 -13.11 11.13
C ASP A 111 -10.97 -12.75 9.82
N SER A 112 -10.48 -13.28 8.70
CA SER A 112 -11.09 -13.03 7.39
C SER A 112 -12.44 -13.72 7.27
N LEU A 113 -13.45 -13.02 6.75
CA LEU A 113 -14.75 -13.62 6.44
C LEU A 113 -14.71 -14.55 5.21
N SER A 114 -13.59 -14.57 4.49
CA SER A 114 -13.38 -15.36 3.28
C SER A 114 -12.43 -16.53 3.53
N ASP A 115 -12.63 -17.61 2.77
CA ASP A 115 -11.74 -18.77 2.71
C ASP A 115 -10.56 -18.56 1.73
N THR A 116 -10.50 -17.42 1.03
CA THR A 116 -9.37 -17.07 0.17
C THR A 116 -8.09 -16.95 1.01
N GLY A 117 -7.07 -17.74 0.64
CA GLY A 117 -5.77 -17.69 1.28
C GLY A 117 -5.03 -16.37 1.03
N TYR A 118 -4.43 -15.81 2.07
CA TYR A 118 -3.52 -14.67 1.94
C TYR A 118 -2.12 -15.18 1.55
N ASN A 119 -1.55 -14.60 0.50
CA ASN A 119 -0.21 -14.92 0.00
C ASN A 119 0.65 -13.64 -0.05
N PRO A 120 1.58 -13.44 0.90
CA PRO A 120 2.47 -12.29 0.95
C PRO A 120 3.55 -12.27 -0.17
N ASP A 121 3.66 -13.34 -0.96
CA ASP A 121 4.59 -13.42 -2.10
C ASP A 121 3.87 -13.24 -3.45
N SER A 122 2.54 -13.09 -3.42
CA SER A 122 1.73 -12.84 -4.61
C SER A 122 2.17 -11.56 -5.32
N LYS A 123 2.37 -11.64 -6.64
CA LYS A 123 2.67 -10.49 -7.49
C LYS A 123 1.41 -9.99 -8.17
N VAL A 124 1.18 -8.67 -8.13
CA VAL A 124 0.05 -8.05 -8.83
C VAL A 124 0.26 -8.21 -10.34
N SER A 125 -0.77 -8.68 -11.05
CA SER A 125 -0.72 -8.76 -12.51
C SER A 125 -1.01 -7.42 -13.17
N ASP A 126 -0.71 -7.33 -14.46
CA ASP A 126 -1.26 -6.29 -15.32
C ASP A 126 -2.80 -6.38 -15.39
N TRP A 127 -3.45 -5.28 -15.78
CA TRP A 127 -4.89 -5.25 -16.03
C TRP A 127 -5.23 -5.95 -17.33
N MET A 128 -6.30 -6.74 -17.31
CA MET A 128 -6.82 -7.55 -18.41
C MET A 128 -8.31 -7.30 -18.60
N LYS A 129 -8.87 -7.70 -19.75
CA LYS A 129 -10.30 -7.59 -20.03
C LYS A 129 -10.92 -8.96 -20.29
N THR A 130 -12.12 -9.20 -19.78
CA THR A 130 -12.94 -10.36 -20.15
C THR A 130 -13.65 -10.11 -21.48
N ASP A 131 -14.16 -11.16 -22.11
CA ASP A 131 -14.98 -11.06 -23.33
C ASP A 131 -16.28 -10.26 -23.09
N SER A 132 -16.79 -10.26 -21.87
CA SER A 132 -17.93 -9.44 -21.43
C SER A 132 -17.59 -7.96 -21.20
N GLY A 133 -16.31 -7.57 -21.33
CA GLY A 133 -15.87 -6.19 -21.18
C GLY A 133 -15.47 -5.79 -19.76
N VAL A 134 -15.48 -6.71 -18.80
CA VAL A 134 -15.06 -6.45 -17.40
C VAL A 134 -13.54 -6.34 -17.33
N THR A 135 -13.03 -5.27 -16.75
CA THR A 135 -11.60 -5.07 -16.52
C THR A 135 -11.19 -5.71 -15.20
N PHE A 136 -10.11 -6.48 -15.15
CA PHE A 136 -9.68 -7.19 -13.95
C PHE A 136 -8.17 -7.40 -13.86
N ARG A 137 -7.67 -7.70 -12.67
CA ARG A 137 -6.29 -8.15 -12.45
C ARG A 137 -6.22 -9.10 -11.25
N TYR A 138 -5.19 -9.94 -11.24
CA TYR A 138 -4.82 -10.70 -10.06
C TYR A 138 -4.14 -9.76 -9.05
N GLU A 139 -4.69 -9.71 -7.85
CA GLU A 139 -4.18 -8.90 -6.75
C GLU A 139 -4.63 -9.59 -5.46
N ASN A 140 -3.69 -10.26 -4.78
CA ASN A 140 -3.96 -10.84 -3.47
C ASN A 140 -3.68 -9.82 -2.36
N GLY A 141 -4.62 -9.69 -1.43
CA GLY A 141 -4.46 -8.76 -0.32
C GLY A 141 -5.59 -8.85 0.69
N VAL A 142 -5.56 -7.96 1.67
CA VAL A 142 -6.57 -7.85 2.72
C VAL A 142 -7.29 -6.51 2.61
N PHE A 143 -8.61 -6.54 2.66
CA PHE A 143 -9.48 -5.36 2.66
C PHE A 143 -10.23 -5.27 3.99
N ASN A 144 -10.12 -4.11 4.66
CA ASN A 144 -10.81 -3.82 5.91
C ASN A 144 -11.88 -2.75 5.67
N VAL A 145 -13.14 -3.08 5.90
CA VAL A 145 -14.26 -2.16 5.64
C VAL A 145 -14.25 -0.98 6.61
N THR A 146 -14.24 0.25 6.09
CA THR A 146 -14.35 1.48 6.91
C THR A 146 -15.62 2.27 6.63
N LYS A 147 -16.30 1.99 5.51
CA LYS A 147 -17.58 2.62 5.16
C LYS A 147 -18.65 2.25 6.18
N LYS A 148 -19.26 3.27 6.81
CA LYS A 148 -20.24 3.12 7.90
C LYS A 148 -21.45 2.27 7.50
N ASP A 149 -21.97 2.45 6.29
CA ASP A 149 -23.15 1.72 5.79
C ASP A 149 -22.83 0.33 5.23
N GLY A 150 -21.57 -0.10 5.38
CA GLY A 150 -21.05 -1.34 4.84
C GLY A 150 -20.73 -1.30 3.34
N VAL A 151 -20.40 -2.48 2.82
CA VAL A 151 -20.04 -2.72 1.42
C VAL A 151 -20.95 -3.79 0.85
N ALA A 152 -21.61 -3.49 -0.26
CA ALA A 152 -22.51 -4.42 -0.94
C ALA A 152 -21.72 -5.56 -1.61
N VAL A 153 -22.28 -6.78 -1.55
CA VAL A 153 -21.68 -8.00 -2.09
C VAL A 153 -22.62 -8.68 -3.08
N TYR A 154 -22.08 -9.10 -4.20
CA TYR A 154 -22.81 -9.66 -5.34
C TYR A 154 -22.18 -10.98 -5.82
N GLY A 155 -22.90 -11.67 -6.73
CA GLY A 155 -22.44 -12.92 -7.36
C GLY A 155 -21.58 -12.72 -8.61
N TYR A 156 -21.53 -11.49 -9.14
CA TYR A 156 -20.71 -11.06 -10.26
C TYR A 156 -20.32 -9.58 -10.02
N PRO A 157 -19.21 -9.05 -10.60
CA PRO A 157 -18.86 -7.64 -10.45
C PRO A 157 -19.70 -6.75 -11.38
N ASP A 158 -21.02 -6.82 -11.26
CA ASP A 158 -22.00 -5.97 -11.96
C ASP A 158 -23.07 -5.48 -10.98
N ASN A 159 -23.82 -4.45 -11.40
CA ASN A 159 -24.98 -3.96 -10.65
C ASN A 159 -26.31 -4.58 -11.10
N ASP A 160 -26.31 -5.41 -12.13
CA ASP A 160 -27.52 -6.02 -12.70
C ASP A 160 -28.01 -7.21 -11.84
N GLY A 161 -27.10 -7.84 -11.09
CA GLY A 161 -27.40 -8.92 -10.17
C GLY A 161 -28.09 -8.47 -8.87
N LYS A 162 -28.74 -9.42 -8.19
CA LYS A 162 -29.27 -9.21 -6.83
C LYS A 162 -28.11 -9.13 -5.83
N MET A 163 -28.13 -8.13 -4.95
CA MET A 163 -27.24 -8.07 -3.79
C MET A 163 -27.42 -9.33 -2.93
N LEU A 164 -26.34 -10.06 -2.71
CA LEU A 164 -26.32 -11.34 -2.00
C LEU A 164 -26.04 -11.15 -0.51
N ASP A 165 -25.19 -10.18 -0.15
CA ASP A 165 -24.77 -9.92 1.22
C ASP A 165 -24.28 -8.46 1.37
N LYS A 166 -23.94 -8.07 2.60
CA LYS A 166 -23.32 -6.79 2.93
C LYS A 166 -22.25 -6.97 4.00
N LEU A 167 -20.99 -6.66 3.65
CA LEU A 167 -19.90 -6.55 4.62
C LEU A 167 -20.12 -5.34 5.51
N LYS A 168 -19.95 -5.50 6.81
CA LYS A 168 -20.14 -4.47 7.85
C LYS A 168 -18.85 -3.71 8.11
N VAL A 169 -18.96 -2.55 8.76
CA VAL A 169 -17.79 -1.81 9.23
C VAL A 169 -16.93 -2.69 10.14
N ASN A 170 -15.60 -2.63 9.95
CA ASN A 170 -14.59 -3.49 10.57
C ASN A 170 -14.56 -4.95 10.12
N ASP A 171 -15.41 -5.38 9.18
CA ASP A 171 -15.23 -6.68 8.54
C ASP A 171 -13.93 -6.70 7.73
N THR A 172 -13.26 -7.84 7.76
CA THR A 172 -12.01 -8.10 7.04
C THR A 172 -12.23 -9.19 6.01
N VAL A 173 -11.75 -8.95 4.78
CA VAL A 173 -11.85 -9.90 3.66
C VAL A 173 -10.50 -10.04 2.98
N THR A 174 -10.07 -11.28 2.80
CA THR A 174 -8.91 -11.62 1.98
C THR A 174 -9.40 -11.82 0.55
N TYR A 175 -8.81 -11.14 -0.41
CA TYR A 175 -9.23 -11.19 -1.80
C TYR A 175 -8.08 -11.63 -2.71
N ASP A 176 -8.40 -12.13 -3.89
CA ASP A 176 -7.44 -12.64 -4.89
C ASP A 176 -7.51 -11.92 -6.24
N TYR A 177 -8.57 -11.15 -6.50
CA TYR A 177 -8.70 -10.33 -7.70
C TYR A 177 -9.31 -8.97 -7.40
N LYS A 178 -8.96 -8.00 -8.26
CA LYS A 178 -9.63 -6.72 -8.37
C LYS A 178 -10.26 -6.56 -9.75
N TYR A 179 -11.42 -5.91 -9.79
CA TYR A 179 -12.17 -5.62 -11.01
C TYR A 179 -12.54 -4.14 -11.09
N VAL A 180 -12.78 -3.66 -12.29
CA VAL A 180 -13.42 -2.38 -12.61
C VAL A 180 -14.57 -2.67 -13.56
N ASN A 181 -15.78 -2.32 -13.13
CA ASN A 181 -16.99 -2.44 -13.93
C ASN A 181 -18.13 -1.59 -13.35
N ASP A 182 -19.05 -1.13 -14.20
CA ASP A 182 -20.27 -0.39 -13.84
C ASP A 182 -20.08 0.75 -12.84
N GLY A 183 -18.98 1.52 -12.96
CA GLY A 183 -18.71 2.65 -12.06
C GLY A 183 -18.07 2.29 -10.72
N TYR A 184 -17.74 1.03 -10.48
CA TYR A 184 -17.16 0.56 -9.22
C TYR A 184 -15.85 -0.19 -9.41
N VAL A 185 -14.99 -0.07 -8.40
CA VAL A 185 -13.89 -1.00 -8.16
C VAL A 185 -14.45 -2.12 -7.29
N TRP A 186 -14.14 -3.36 -7.66
CA TRP A 186 -14.58 -4.55 -6.95
C TRP A 186 -13.39 -5.38 -6.50
N ILE A 187 -13.55 -6.13 -5.41
CA ILE A 187 -12.67 -7.26 -5.09
C ILE A 187 -13.47 -8.55 -5.13
N SER A 188 -12.83 -9.67 -5.44
CA SER A 188 -13.45 -10.98 -5.28
C SER A 188 -12.77 -11.84 -4.23
N TYR A 189 -13.56 -12.69 -3.60
CA TYR A 189 -13.09 -13.67 -2.61
C TYR A 189 -13.96 -14.93 -2.68
N VAL A 190 -13.48 -16.01 -2.08
CA VAL A 190 -14.21 -17.28 -1.96
C VAL A 190 -14.69 -17.45 -0.53
N LYS A 191 -15.92 -17.96 -0.36
CA LYS A 191 -16.50 -18.36 0.92
C LYS A 191 -17.43 -19.55 0.70
N ASN A 192 -17.28 -20.63 1.46
CA ASN A 192 -18.02 -21.88 1.32
C ASN A 192 -18.05 -22.39 -0.14
N ASN A 193 -16.88 -22.47 -0.77
CA ASN A 193 -16.70 -22.86 -2.19
C ASN A 193 -17.45 -22.02 -3.23
N LYS A 194 -17.94 -20.82 -2.86
CA LYS A 194 -18.59 -19.88 -3.79
C LYS A 194 -17.81 -18.57 -3.86
N ARG A 195 -17.73 -17.98 -5.05
CA ARG A 195 -17.10 -16.68 -5.30
C ARG A 195 -18.08 -15.54 -5.09
N TYR A 196 -17.61 -14.47 -4.48
CA TYR A 196 -18.36 -13.26 -4.17
C TYR A 196 -17.57 -12.03 -4.60
N TYR A 197 -18.28 -10.94 -4.89
CA TYR A 197 -17.70 -9.69 -5.38
C TYR A 197 -18.20 -8.52 -4.53
N ALA A 198 -17.27 -7.80 -3.89
CA ALA A 198 -17.58 -6.68 -3.01
C ALA A 198 -17.28 -5.33 -3.68
N GLN A 199 -18.20 -4.37 -3.60
CA GLN A 199 -17.99 -3.01 -4.10
C GLN A 199 -17.10 -2.22 -3.14
N VAL A 200 -15.87 -1.92 -3.53
CA VAL A 200 -14.86 -1.36 -2.60
C VAL A 200 -14.54 0.12 -2.86
N GLY A 201 -15.20 0.74 -3.84
CA GLY A 201 -15.08 2.16 -4.12
C GLY A 201 -15.63 2.51 -5.49
N PHE A 202 -15.73 3.81 -5.77
CA PHE A 202 -16.08 4.28 -7.10
C PHE A 202 -14.88 4.17 -8.04
N SER A 203 -15.12 3.76 -9.28
CA SER A 203 -14.09 3.66 -10.32
C SER A 203 -14.08 4.88 -11.23
N ASP A 204 -12.92 5.12 -11.83
CA ASP A 204 -12.75 6.00 -12.99
C ASP A 204 -13.19 5.35 -14.32
N ASN A 205 -13.77 4.14 -14.27
CA ASN A 205 -14.14 3.29 -15.41
C ASN A 205 -12.97 2.79 -16.27
N HIS A 206 -11.74 2.89 -15.79
CA HIS A 206 -10.55 2.37 -16.44
C HIS A 206 -9.92 1.29 -15.55
N THR A 207 -9.00 1.68 -14.69
CA THR A 207 -8.13 0.78 -13.91
C THR A 207 -7.91 1.27 -12.49
N SER A 208 -8.57 2.35 -12.08
CA SER A 208 -8.32 3.01 -10.81
C SER A 208 -9.61 3.42 -10.10
N PHE A 209 -9.43 3.94 -8.87
CA PHE A 209 -10.50 4.60 -8.16
C PHE A 209 -10.78 5.96 -8.79
N LYS A 210 -12.03 6.40 -8.76
CA LYS A 210 -12.44 7.72 -9.22
C LYS A 210 -11.64 8.79 -8.48
N PRO A 211 -10.99 9.74 -9.17
CA PRO A 211 -10.27 10.83 -8.54
C PRO A 211 -11.13 11.56 -7.50
N GLN A 212 -10.50 12.00 -6.41
CA GLN A 212 -11.15 12.72 -5.29
C GLN A 212 -12.18 11.91 -4.49
N THR A 213 -12.35 10.61 -4.77
CA THR A 213 -13.15 9.71 -3.93
C THR A 213 -12.24 8.87 -3.03
N GLN A 214 -12.76 8.44 -1.89
CA GLN A 214 -12.07 7.51 -1.00
C GLN A 214 -12.61 6.09 -1.22
N PRO A 215 -11.75 5.06 -1.21
CA PRO A 215 -12.21 3.68 -1.15
C PRO A 215 -13.10 3.44 0.09
N PHE A 216 -13.98 2.45 0.01
CA PHE A 216 -14.93 2.09 1.07
C PHE A 216 -14.28 1.31 2.23
N GLY A 217 -12.96 1.21 2.24
CA GLY A 217 -12.15 0.48 3.19
C GLY A 217 -10.66 0.66 2.96
N ASN A 218 -9.85 0.08 3.83
CA ASN A 218 -8.39 0.12 3.76
C ASN A 218 -7.85 -1.16 3.12
N PHE A 219 -6.92 -1.01 2.18
CA PHE A 219 -6.22 -2.13 1.56
C PHE A 219 -4.84 -2.31 2.21
N ASN A 220 -4.57 -3.50 2.71
CA ASN A 220 -3.21 -3.96 3.00
C ASN A 220 -2.79 -4.81 1.79
N LYS A 221 -1.99 -4.21 0.90
CA LYS A 221 -1.57 -4.84 -0.35
C LYS A 221 -0.25 -5.55 -0.20
N VAL A 222 -0.09 -6.59 -0.99
CA VAL A 222 1.14 -7.34 -1.12
C VAL A 222 1.90 -6.90 -2.37
N ASN A 223 3.22 -6.78 -2.22
CA ASN A 223 4.27 -6.77 -3.24
C ASN A 223 3.87 -6.18 -4.62
N ILE A 224 3.85 -4.84 -4.70
CA ILE A 224 3.52 -4.05 -5.89
C ILE A 224 4.75 -3.90 -6.82
N GLU A 225 5.64 -4.89 -6.85
CA GLU A 225 6.87 -4.79 -7.62
C GLU A 225 6.58 -4.86 -9.12
N ASN A 226 6.96 -3.78 -9.82
CA ASN A 226 6.76 -3.58 -11.24
C ASN A 226 5.27 -3.60 -11.61
N LEU A 227 4.54 -2.50 -11.36
CA LEU A 227 3.27 -2.23 -12.05
C LEU A 227 3.52 -1.47 -13.36
N SER A 228 2.64 -1.69 -14.33
CA SER A 228 2.56 -0.89 -15.55
C SER A 228 2.39 0.59 -15.20
N TYR A 229 3.13 1.45 -15.89
CA TYR A 229 2.95 2.91 -15.82
C TYR A 229 1.64 3.37 -16.48
N SER A 230 1.09 2.56 -17.40
CA SER A 230 -0.14 2.85 -18.13
C SER A 230 -1.37 2.14 -17.56
N ASP A 231 -2.53 2.72 -17.83
CA ASP A 231 -3.86 2.17 -17.59
C ASP A 231 -4.38 1.36 -18.79
N THR A 232 -3.59 1.29 -19.87
CA THR A 232 -3.92 0.45 -21.04
C THR A 232 -4.10 -1.00 -20.61
N ILE A 233 -5.27 -1.53 -20.93
CA ILE A 233 -5.65 -2.91 -20.58
C ILE A 233 -5.02 -3.87 -21.57
N PHE A 234 -4.36 -4.91 -21.06
CA PHE A 234 -3.80 -5.96 -21.88
C PHE A 234 -4.90 -6.87 -22.43
N ASP A 235 -4.90 -7.02 -23.75
CA ASP A 235 -5.74 -7.94 -24.51
C ASP A 235 -4.84 -8.92 -25.29
N LYS A 236 -4.77 -10.16 -24.80
CA LYS A 236 -4.01 -11.24 -25.43
C LYS A 236 -4.51 -11.60 -26.84
N ASN A 237 -5.74 -11.22 -27.19
CA ASN A 237 -6.36 -11.51 -28.47
C ASN A 237 -6.23 -10.34 -29.48
N ALA A 238 -5.60 -9.23 -29.07
CA ALA A 238 -5.41 -8.06 -29.92
C ALA A 238 -4.62 -8.43 -31.18
N LYS A 239 -5.21 -8.20 -32.36
CA LYS A 239 -4.57 -8.51 -33.65
C LYS A 239 -3.74 -7.32 -34.13
N MET A 240 -2.45 -7.55 -34.35
CA MET A 240 -1.60 -6.58 -35.05
C MET A 240 -2.20 -6.23 -36.41
N ARG A 241 -2.34 -4.93 -36.68
CA ARG A 241 -2.91 -4.41 -37.94
C ARG A 241 -1.81 -3.92 -38.87
N GLN A 242 -2.15 -3.77 -40.14
CA GLN A 242 -1.28 -3.14 -41.14
C GLN A 242 -1.04 -1.67 -40.79
N TRP A 243 0.10 -1.14 -41.23
CA TRP A 243 0.42 0.28 -41.12
C TRP A 243 -0.53 1.13 -41.94
N ARG A 244 -0.86 2.30 -41.40
CA ARG A 244 -1.72 3.33 -42.00
C ARG A 244 -1.12 4.71 -41.73
N GLN A 245 -1.55 5.71 -42.49
CA GLN A 245 -1.10 7.08 -42.33
C GLN A 245 -2.31 8.01 -42.13
N THR A 246 -2.17 9.02 -41.26
CA THR A 246 -3.15 10.10 -41.12
C THR A 246 -2.96 11.15 -42.23
N ASP A 247 -3.94 12.03 -42.42
CA ASP A 247 -3.83 13.16 -43.36
C ASP A 247 -2.69 14.13 -42.98
N SER A 248 -2.36 14.20 -41.68
CA SER A 248 -1.23 14.94 -41.14
C SER A 248 0.13 14.23 -41.31
N GLY A 249 0.17 13.06 -41.95
CA GLY A 249 1.41 12.34 -42.25
C GLY A 249 1.90 11.37 -41.17
N ILE A 250 1.21 11.24 -40.04
CA ILE A 250 1.61 10.35 -38.93
C ILE A 250 1.34 8.91 -39.34
N THR A 251 2.38 8.07 -39.32
CA THR A 251 2.26 6.64 -39.64
C THR A 251 2.02 5.83 -38.37
N PHE A 252 1.04 4.92 -38.36
CA PHE A 252 0.66 4.17 -37.17
C PHE A 252 0.08 2.78 -37.49
N ARG A 253 0.11 1.89 -36.49
CA ARG A 253 -0.62 0.62 -36.50
C ARG A 253 -1.12 0.28 -35.11
N ASN A 254 -2.22 -0.48 -35.06
CA ASN A 254 -2.62 -1.14 -33.83
C ASN A 254 -1.67 -2.31 -33.59
N GLU A 255 -0.99 -2.26 -32.45
CA GLU A 255 -0.01 -3.24 -32.01
C GLU A 255 -0.01 -3.15 -30.49
N MET A 256 -0.34 -4.26 -29.84
CA MET A 256 -0.35 -4.33 -28.39
C MET A 256 0.87 -5.10 -27.90
N GLY A 257 1.44 -4.63 -26.80
CA GLY A 257 2.57 -5.29 -26.17
C GLY A 257 2.99 -4.61 -24.86
N ARG A 258 4.04 -5.14 -24.26
CA ARG A 258 4.67 -4.55 -23.07
C ARG A 258 6.03 -3.98 -23.43
N PHE A 259 6.35 -2.79 -22.92
CA PHE A 259 7.63 -2.13 -23.14
C PHE A 259 8.31 -1.80 -21.81
N LYS A 260 9.53 -2.30 -21.60
CA LYS A 260 10.35 -2.01 -20.40
C LYS A 260 11.54 -1.12 -20.75
N VAL A 261 11.71 -0.02 -20.04
CA VAL A 261 12.79 0.94 -20.28
C VAL A 261 14.14 0.38 -19.85
N THR A 262 15.13 0.45 -20.74
CA THR A 262 16.53 0.10 -20.45
C THR A 262 17.46 1.31 -20.49
N LYS A 263 17.07 2.39 -21.19
CA LYS A 263 17.83 3.63 -21.31
C LYS A 263 17.98 4.33 -19.95
N ASP A 264 19.22 4.68 -19.58
CA ASP A 264 19.54 5.28 -18.28
C ASP A 264 18.84 6.62 -18.03
N SER A 265 18.72 7.46 -19.06
CA SER A 265 18.00 8.74 -18.98
C SER A 265 16.48 8.58 -18.90
N GLY A 266 15.96 7.36 -19.02
CA GLY A 266 14.53 7.10 -19.18
C GLY A 266 14.01 7.38 -20.59
N VAL A 267 12.69 7.34 -20.72
CA VAL A 267 11.92 7.55 -21.95
C VAL A 267 10.95 8.71 -21.75
N ALA A 268 11.00 9.70 -22.63
CA ALA A 268 10.13 10.87 -22.56
C ALA A 268 8.70 10.53 -23.00
N ILE A 269 7.73 11.13 -22.30
CA ILE A 269 6.29 10.96 -22.53
C ILE A 269 5.69 12.29 -22.96
N TYR A 270 4.84 12.26 -23.98
CA TYR A 270 4.18 13.42 -24.59
C TYR A 270 2.67 13.19 -24.74
N SER A 271 1.92 14.29 -24.90
CA SER A 271 0.48 14.26 -25.19
C SER A 271 0.16 13.95 -26.65
N GLU A 272 1.13 14.10 -27.54
CA GLU A 272 1.05 13.80 -28.96
C GLU A 272 2.35 13.12 -29.41
N PRO A 273 2.36 12.31 -30.48
CA PRO A 273 3.57 11.65 -30.98
C PRO A 273 4.40 12.62 -31.84
N ASN A 274 4.71 13.81 -31.31
CA ASN A 274 5.52 14.85 -31.95
C ASN A 274 6.46 15.51 -30.93
N ASN A 275 7.45 16.25 -31.43
CA ASN A 275 8.41 16.99 -30.59
C ASN A 275 8.01 18.45 -30.33
N ASP A 276 6.90 18.91 -30.90
CA ASP A 276 6.42 20.29 -30.76
C ASP A 276 5.80 20.56 -29.37
N GLY A 277 5.30 19.50 -28.72
CA GLY A 277 4.68 19.58 -27.40
C GLY A 277 5.67 19.64 -26.23
N LYS A 278 5.20 20.15 -25.09
CA LYS A 278 5.95 20.04 -23.82
C LYS A 278 5.96 18.59 -23.36
N GLN A 279 7.13 18.09 -22.99
CA GLN A 279 7.26 16.79 -22.33
C GLN A 279 6.37 16.75 -21.07
N PHE A 280 5.51 15.73 -21.02
CA PHE A 280 4.57 15.51 -19.93
C PHE A 280 5.25 14.85 -18.72
N ASP A 281 6.04 13.80 -18.95
CA ASP A 281 6.72 13.02 -17.90
C ASP A 281 7.93 12.25 -18.48
N THR A 282 8.69 11.57 -17.62
CA THR A 282 9.77 10.64 -18.00
C THR A 282 9.55 9.27 -17.35
N LEU A 283 9.42 8.22 -18.18
CA LEU A 283 9.43 6.83 -17.73
C LEU A 283 10.85 6.39 -17.39
N LYS A 284 11.12 6.03 -16.14
CA LYS A 284 12.47 5.74 -15.62
C LYS A 284 12.94 4.33 -16.02
N LYS A 285 14.26 4.12 -16.05
CA LYS A 285 14.87 2.80 -16.26
C LYS A 285 14.25 1.76 -15.33
N GLY A 286 13.94 0.58 -15.88
CA GLY A 286 13.33 -0.54 -15.16
C GLY A 286 11.79 -0.48 -15.11
N GLN A 287 11.17 0.70 -15.27
CA GLN A 287 9.72 0.80 -15.39
C GLN A 287 9.26 0.24 -16.74
N TYR A 288 8.00 -0.18 -16.79
CA TYR A 288 7.37 -0.65 -18.02
C TYR A 288 5.97 -0.08 -18.18
N LEU A 289 5.41 -0.20 -19.38
CA LEU A 289 4.02 0.08 -19.68
C LEU A 289 3.43 -0.95 -20.64
N ILE A 290 2.10 -1.02 -20.69
CA ILE A 290 1.35 -1.67 -21.76
C ILE A 290 0.95 -0.61 -22.78
N TYR A 291 1.14 -0.91 -24.06
CA TYR A 291 0.74 -0.05 -25.17
C TYR A 291 -0.20 -0.81 -26.12
N ASP A 292 -1.00 -0.08 -26.90
CA ASP A 292 -1.99 -0.60 -27.85
C ASP A 292 -1.77 -0.09 -29.29
N TYR A 293 -0.87 0.89 -29.47
CA TYR A 293 -0.48 1.41 -30.78
C TYR A 293 1.02 1.65 -30.89
N LYS A 294 1.54 1.52 -32.10
CA LYS A 294 2.88 1.97 -32.49
C LYS A 294 2.78 3.05 -33.58
N TYR A 295 3.61 4.07 -33.49
CA TYR A 295 3.64 5.22 -34.39
C TYR A 295 5.05 5.50 -34.90
N VAL A 296 5.14 6.14 -36.05
CA VAL A 296 6.35 6.78 -36.57
C VAL A 296 6.00 8.21 -36.94
N ASN A 297 6.71 9.15 -36.31
CA ASN A 297 6.60 10.57 -36.59
C ASN A 297 7.80 11.33 -36.00
N ASP A 298 8.13 12.50 -36.55
CA ASP A 298 9.20 13.39 -36.06
C ASP A 298 10.55 12.72 -35.78
N GLY A 299 10.91 11.72 -36.59
CA GLY A 299 12.19 11.01 -36.46
C GLY A 299 12.25 9.98 -35.33
N TYR A 300 11.12 9.64 -34.69
CA TYR A 300 11.04 8.64 -33.62
C TYR A 300 10.00 7.56 -33.90
N VAL A 301 10.24 6.39 -33.29
CA VAL A 301 9.22 5.35 -33.11
C VAL A 301 8.58 5.55 -31.74
N TRP A 302 7.25 5.66 -31.71
CA TRP A 302 6.48 5.91 -30.50
C TRP A 302 5.57 4.74 -30.18
N ILE A 303 5.22 4.59 -28.91
CA ILE A 303 4.11 3.73 -28.49
C ILE A 303 3.05 4.54 -27.77
N GLY A 304 1.80 4.29 -28.11
CA GLY A 304 0.63 4.95 -27.52
C GLY A 304 0.06 4.13 -26.37
N PHE A 305 -0.32 4.81 -25.30
CA PHE A 305 -0.92 4.20 -24.11
C PHE A 305 -1.88 5.19 -23.44
N GLU A 306 -2.69 4.70 -22.52
CA GLU A 306 -3.63 5.52 -21.74
C GLU A 306 -3.15 5.66 -20.29
N LYS A 307 -3.41 6.83 -19.71
CA LYS A 307 -3.17 7.10 -18.30
C LYS A 307 -4.17 8.14 -17.80
N ASN A 308 -4.86 7.87 -16.70
CA ASN A 308 -5.92 8.70 -16.13
C ASN A 308 -6.97 9.11 -17.18
N GLY A 309 -7.36 8.17 -18.04
CA GLY A 309 -8.33 8.40 -19.13
C GLY A 309 -7.86 9.31 -20.27
N LYS A 310 -6.56 9.58 -20.37
CA LYS A 310 -5.96 10.38 -21.45
C LYS A 310 -4.92 9.57 -22.23
N ARG A 311 -4.81 9.85 -23.53
CA ARG A 311 -3.85 9.24 -24.44
C ARG A 311 -2.49 9.93 -24.32
N TYR A 312 -1.43 9.15 -24.21
CA TYR A 312 -0.03 9.60 -24.15
C TYR A 312 0.86 8.72 -25.03
N TYR A 313 2.05 9.25 -25.33
CA TYR A 313 2.98 8.65 -26.28
C TYR A 313 4.38 8.63 -25.69
N ALA A 314 5.03 7.46 -25.72
CA ALA A 314 6.40 7.29 -25.25
C ALA A 314 7.37 7.12 -26.43
N GLN A 315 8.49 7.85 -26.42
CA GLN A 315 9.54 7.72 -27.42
C GLN A 315 10.37 6.46 -27.17
N THR A 316 10.39 5.52 -28.11
CA THR A 316 11.04 4.21 -27.90
C THR A 316 12.35 4.03 -28.66
N GLY A 317 12.69 4.95 -29.55
CA GLY A 317 13.92 4.91 -30.33
C GLY A 317 13.83 5.82 -31.55
N PHE A 318 14.95 6.00 -32.24
CA PHE A 318 14.98 6.77 -33.48
C PHE A 318 14.35 5.96 -34.62
N SER A 319 13.58 6.63 -35.46
CA SER A 319 12.97 6.03 -36.65
C SER A 319 13.91 6.15 -37.87
N ASP A 320 13.81 5.18 -38.78
CA ASP A 320 14.43 5.24 -40.11
C ASP A 320 13.66 6.13 -41.11
N GLY A 321 12.56 6.76 -40.66
CA GLY A 321 11.64 7.53 -41.50
C GLY A 321 10.63 6.66 -42.25
N LYS A 322 10.64 5.35 -42.04
CA LYS A 322 9.68 4.37 -42.57
C LYS A 322 8.94 3.73 -41.40
N ASN A 323 8.80 2.40 -41.39
CA ASN A 323 8.04 1.66 -40.39
C ASN A 323 8.94 0.91 -39.40
N ASN A 324 10.19 1.37 -39.22
CA ASN A 324 11.18 0.67 -38.41
C ASN A 324 12.10 1.62 -37.61
N TYR A 325 12.90 1.03 -36.73
CA TYR A 325 13.96 1.72 -36.03
C TYR A 325 15.13 2.03 -36.95
N LYS A 326 15.78 3.18 -36.73
CA LYS A 326 16.99 3.57 -37.44
C LYS A 326 18.08 2.51 -37.23
N PRO A 327 18.68 1.97 -38.29
CA PRO A 327 19.77 1.00 -38.16
C PRO A 327 20.92 1.55 -37.31
N ASN A 328 21.53 0.68 -36.51
CA ASN A 328 22.64 1.02 -35.60
C ASN A 328 22.31 2.09 -34.55
N SER A 329 21.03 2.26 -34.20
CA SER A 329 20.60 3.10 -33.07
C SER A 329 20.01 2.25 -31.95
N ASP A 330 20.20 2.68 -30.71
CA ASP A 330 19.66 1.99 -29.56
C ASP A 330 18.15 2.18 -29.45
N ILE A 331 17.42 1.08 -29.32
CA ILE A 331 16.04 1.10 -28.82
C ILE A 331 16.11 1.42 -27.33
N PHE A 332 15.25 2.32 -26.86
CA PHE A 332 15.31 2.84 -25.49
C PHE A 332 14.77 1.86 -24.43
N GLY A 333 14.45 0.63 -24.83
CA GLY A 333 13.87 -0.42 -24.01
C GLY A 333 13.74 -1.76 -24.74
N VAL A 334 13.01 -2.69 -24.11
CA VAL A 334 12.74 -4.04 -24.61
C VAL A 334 11.22 -4.24 -24.73
N PHE A 335 10.80 -4.81 -25.86
CA PHE A 335 9.41 -5.19 -26.14
C PHE A 335 9.17 -6.66 -25.77
N PHE A 336 7.98 -6.96 -25.24
CA PHE A 336 7.51 -8.30 -24.88
C PHE A 336 6.13 -8.57 -25.49
#